data_AF-A0A519UJT1-F1
#
_entry.id   AF-A0A519UJT1-F1
#
_cell.length_a   1.000
_cell.length_b   1.000
_cell.length_c   1.000
_cell.angle_alpha   90.00
_cell.angle_beta   90.00
_cell.angle_gamma   90.00
#
_symmetry.space_group_name_H-M   'P 1'
#
loop_
_entity.id
_entity.type
_entity.pdbx_description
1 polymer ?
#
loop_
_entity_poly.entity_id
_entity_poly.type
_entity_poly.pdbx_seq_one_letter_code
_entity_poly.pdbx_strand_id
1 'polypeptide(L)' 'MKFPILVTALLATISFSAQAQTKTNVVEQIPGIDSLLNQVLKDQNIAGFAVAVVKDNQVIYSKGFGYRDLE' A
#
# COMPACT_ATOMS: atom_id res chain seq x y z
N MET A 1 47.09 -4.44 4.12
CA MET A 1 46.24 -3.82 3.09
C MET A 1 44.98 -4.64 2.72
N LYS A 2 44.58 -5.66 3.50
CA LYS A 2 43.43 -6.55 3.17
C LYS A 2 42.12 -6.16 3.89
N PHE A 3 42.26 -5.46 5.02
CA PHE A 3 41.16 -5.06 5.89
C PHE A 3 40.15 -4.09 5.26
N PRO A 4 40.54 -3.05 4.48
CA PRO A 4 39.55 -2.16 3.87
C PRO A 4 38.75 -2.86 2.76
N ILE A 5 39.32 -3.85 2.08
CA ILE A 5 38.65 -4.61 1.00
C ILE A 5 37.52 -5.48 1.58
N LEU A 6 37.75 -6.08 2.76
CA LEU A 6 36.73 -6.88 3.45
C LEU A 6 35.56 -6.02 3.93
N VAL A 7 35.84 -4.80 4.41
CA VAL A 7 34.81 -3.85 4.88
C VAL A 7 33.96 -3.36 3.71
N THR A 8 34.57 -3.02 2.57
CA THR A 8 33.82 -2.59 1.37
C THR A 8 32.94 -3.71 0.81
N ALA A 9 33.40 -4.97 0.86
CA ALA A 9 32.60 -6.12 0.44
C ALA A 9 31.39 -6.37 1.36
N LEU A 10 31.52 -6.09 2.67
CA LEU A 10 30.43 -6.25 3.64
C LEU A 10 29.38 -5.14 3.53
N LEU A 11 29.75 -3.91 3.17
CA LEU A 11 28.76 -2.85 2.93
C LEU A 11 27.96 -3.07 1.64
N ALA A 12 28.53 -3.74 0.63
CA ALA A 12 27.85 -3.97 -0.65
C ALA A 12 26.68 -4.98 -0.55
N THR A 13 26.69 -5.88 0.44
CA THR A 13 25.64 -6.91 0.61
C THR A 13 24.38 -6.37 1.31
N ILE A 14 24.49 -5.27 2.07
CA ILE A 14 23.34 -4.67 2.77
C ILE A 14 22.36 -4.05 1.76
N SER A 15 22.86 -3.47 0.67
CA SER A 15 22.06 -2.80 -0.36
C SER A 15 21.13 -3.73 -1.15
N PHE A 16 21.39 -5.05 -1.18
CA PHE A 16 20.54 -6.02 -1.90
C PHE A 16 19.26 -6.40 -1.14
N SER A 17 19.20 -6.17 0.17
CA SER A 17 18.03 -6.51 0.99
C SER A 17 16.90 -5.46 0.95
N ALA A 18 17.12 -4.33 0.27
CA ALA A 18 16.17 -3.21 0.22
C ALA A 18 15.03 -3.37 -0.81
N GLN A 19 15.00 -4.45 -1.61
CA GLN A 19 13.98 -4.63 -2.66
C GLN A 19 12.75 -5.46 -2.26
N ALA A 20 12.57 -5.76 -0.97
CA ALA A 20 11.44 -6.59 -0.50
C ALA A 20 10.07 -5.89 -0.49
N GLN A 21 10.02 -4.56 -0.68
CA GLN A 21 8.76 -3.82 -0.71
C GLN A 21 8.34 -3.53 -2.15
N THR A 22 8.07 -4.57 -2.93
CA THR A 22 7.21 -4.39 -4.09
C THR A 22 5.82 -4.06 -3.55
N LYS A 23 5.47 -2.77 -3.47
CA LYS A 23 4.05 -2.37 -3.46
C LYS A 23 3.50 -2.94 -4.75
N THR A 24 2.90 -4.12 -4.70
CA THR A 24 2.15 -4.66 -5.81
C THR A 24 1.15 -3.57 -6.17
N ASN A 25 1.28 -3.00 -7.37
CA ASN A 25 0.29 -2.10 -7.94
C ASN A 25 -0.96 -2.94 -8.23
N VAL A 26 -1.65 -3.44 -7.19
CA VAL A 26 -2.94 -4.11 -7.33
C VAL A 26 -4.07 -3.07 -7.46
N VAL A 27 -3.73 -1.84 -7.80
CA VAL A 27 -4.68 -0.73 -7.92
C VAL A 27 -5.62 -0.93 -9.12
N GLU A 28 -5.40 -1.91 -9.99
CA GLU A 28 -6.04 -1.93 -11.31
C GLU A 28 -7.32 -2.76 -11.50
N GLN A 29 -7.83 -3.55 -10.54
CA GLN A 29 -8.75 -4.64 -10.94
C GLN A 29 -10.16 -4.69 -10.34
N ILE A 30 -10.72 -3.57 -9.88
CA ILE A 30 -12.16 -3.53 -9.60
C ILE A 30 -12.80 -2.31 -10.27
N PRO A 31 -13.12 -2.39 -11.58
CA PRO A 31 -13.73 -1.26 -12.29
C PRO A 31 -15.04 -0.87 -11.61
N GLY A 32 -15.16 0.43 -11.29
CA GLY A 32 -16.37 1.01 -10.71
C GLY A 32 -16.51 0.91 -9.19
N ILE A 33 -15.61 0.23 -8.45
CA ILE A 33 -15.75 0.10 -7.00
C ILE A 33 -15.68 1.45 -6.27
N ASP A 34 -14.81 2.34 -6.74
CA ASP A 34 -14.66 3.67 -6.15
C ASP A 34 -15.95 4.49 -6.27
N SER A 35 -16.67 4.36 -7.39
CA SER A 35 -17.94 5.07 -7.59
C SER A 35 -19.00 4.56 -6.62
N LEU A 36 -19.12 3.23 -6.50
CA LEU A 36 -20.07 2.58 -5.60
C LEU A 36 -19.79 2.95 -4.13
N LEU A 37 -18.53 2.90 -3.71
CA LEU A 37 -18.15 3.23 -2.33
C LEU A 37 -18.32 4.73 -2.04
N ASN A 38 -18.09 5.61 -3.02
CA ASN A 38 -18.43 7.03 -2.87
C ASN A 38 -19.95 7.26 -2.76
N GLN A 39 -20.78 6.45 -3.43
CA GLN A 39 -22.22 6.53 -3.27
C GLN A 39 -22.63 6.07 -1.86
N VAL A 40 -22.05 4.97 -1.36
CA VAL A 40 -22.28 4.50 0.02
C VAL A 40 -21.93 5.58 1.05
N LEU A 41 -20.83 6.30 0.86
CA LEU A 41 -20.45 7.42 1.74
C LEU A 41 -21.58 8.46 1.85
N LYS A 42 -22.20 8.80 0.71
CA LYS A 42 -23.30 9.78 0.63
C LYS A 42 -24.59 9.21 1.21
N ASP A 43 -24.95 7.99 0.85
CA ASP A 43 -26.20 7.35 1.25
C ASP A 43 -26.27 7.11 2.75
N GLN A 44 -25.12 6.81 3.38
CA GLN A 44 -25.04 6.56 4.83
C GLN A 44 -24.84 7.84 5.66
N ASN A 45 -24.55 8.98 5.04
CA ASN A 45 -24.28 10.25 5.72
C ASN A 45 -23.26 10.12 6.86
N ILE A 46 -22.13 9.44 6.59
CA ILE A 46 -21.05 9.22 7.55
C ILE A 46 -19.82 10.07 7.20
N ALA A 47 -19.01 10.41 8.21
CA ALA A 47 -17.79 11.19 8.02
C ALA A 47 -16.76 10.48 7.12
N GLY A 48 -16.63 9.16 7.27
CA GLY A 48 -15.77 8.35 6.42
C GLY A 48 -15.74 6.88 6.82
N PHE A 49 -15.16 6.06 5.94
CA PHE A 49 -14.94 4.63 6.16
C PHE A 49 -13.74 4.14 5.33
N ALA A 50 -13.21 2.97 5.65
CA ALA A 50 -12.12 2.36 4.90
C ALA A 50 -12.48 0.93 4.49
N VAL A 51 -12.04 0.53 3.29
CA VAL A 51 -12.29 -0.81 2.72
C VAL A 51 -10.97 -1.42 2.30
N ALA A 52 -10.77 -2.68 2.70
CA ALA A 52 -9.70 -3.52 2.20
C ALA A 52 -10.27 -4.84 1.64
N VAL A 53 -9.81 -5.25 0.46
CA VAL A 53 -10.16 -6.53 -0.16
C VAL A 53 -8.94 -7.44 -0.12
N VAL A 54 -9.10 -8.65 0.41
CA VAL A 54 -8.04 -9.66 0.51
C VAL A 54 -8.36 -10.83 -0.39
N LYS A 55 -7.41 -11.22 -1.24
CA LYS A 55 -7.46 -12.40 -2.10
C LYS A 55 -6.14 -13.15 -1.97
N ASP A 56 -6.20 -14.46 -1.78
CA ASP A 56 -5.01 -15.33 -1.69
C ASP A 56 -3.96 -14.81 -0.68
N ASN A 57 -4.42 -14.43 0.52
CA ASN A 57 -3.60 -13.83 1.57
C ASN A 57 -2.93 -12.48 1.21
N GLN A 58 -3.29 -11.86 0.08
CA GLN A 58 -2.78 -10.57 -0.36
C GLN A 58 -3.88 -9.51 -0.36
N VAL A 59 -3.58 -8.32 0.15
CA VAL A 59 -4.48 -7.16 0.05
C VAL A 59 -4.42 -6.64 -1.39
N ILE A 60 -5.53 -6.79 -2.11
CA ILE A 60 -5.66 -6.42 -3.53
C ILE A 60 -6.33 -5.06 -3.74
N TYR A 61 -6.97 -4.51 -2.71
CA TYR A 61 -7.55 -3.16 -2.73
C TYR A 61 -7.52 -2.62 -1.30
N SER A 62 -7.13 -1.37 -1.11
CA SER A 62 -7.19 -0.71 0.19
C SER A 62 -7.36 0.79 -0.01
N LYS A 63 -8.50 1.34 0.39
CA LYS A 63 -8.81 2.76 0.23
C LYS A 63 -9.73 3.27 1.33
N GLY A 64 -9.46 4.50 1.76
CA GLY A 64 -10.32 5.27 2.65
C GLY A 64 -11.20 6.24 1.86
N PHE A 65 -12.43 6.43 2.33
CA PHE A 65 -13.44 7.34 1.79
C PHE A 65 -13.90 8.29 2.89
N GLY A 66 -14.10 9.56 2.54
CA GLY A 66 -14.51 10.61 3.48
C GLY A 66 -13.34 11.31 4.16
N TYR A 67 -13.67 12.09 5.20
CA TYR A 67 -12.74 12.97 5.89
C TYR A 67 -12.74 12.68 7.39
N ARG A 68 -11.55 12.70 7.99
CA ARG A 68 -11.39 12.57 9.44
C ARG A 68 -11.79 13.86 10.16
N ASP A 69 -11.67 14.99 9.49
CA ASP A 69 -11.99 16.31 9.99
C ASP A 69 -12.45 17.21 8.84
N LEU A 70 -13.35 18.16 9.12
CA LEU A 70 -13.95 19.09 8.16
C LEU A 70 -13.36 20.52 8.25
N GLU A 71 -12.22 20.68 8.95
CA GLU A 71 -11.49 21.95 9.14
C GLU A 71 -11.38 22.80 7.87
#